data_AF-A0A958K695-F1
#
_entry.id   AF-A0A958K695-F1
#
_cell.length_a   1.000
_cell.length_b   1.000
_cell.length_c   1.000
_cell.angle_alpha   90.00
_cell.angle_beta   90.00
_cell.angle_gamma   90.00
#
_symmetry.space_group_name_H-M   'P 1'
#
loop_
_entity.id
_entity.type
_entity.pdbx_description
1 polymer ?
#
loop_
_entity_poly.entity_id
_entity_poly.type
_entity_poly.pdbx_seq_one_letter_code
_entity_poly.pdbx_strand_id
1 'polypeptide(L)' 'MDQVESKGKILVVDDSATVRTSIRSILERGGYSVIDVPDGKQAIEVYAEEDIQLITLDVE' A
#
# COMPACT_ATOMS: atom_id res chain seq x y z
N MET A 1 4.48 -18.49 -19.45
CA MET A 1 4.78 -18.07 -18.07
C MET A 1 3.72 -17.06 -17.75
N ASP A 2 2.63 -17.53 -17.15
CA ASP A 2 1.46 -16.68 -16.89
C ASP A 2 1.87 -15.61 -15.88
N GLN A 3 1.84 -14.36 -16.34
CA GLN A 3 1.97 -13.21 -15.46
C GLN A 3 0.70 -13.22 -14.61
N VAL A 4 0.84 -13.49 -13.31
CA VAL A 4 -0.28 -13.37 -12.38
C VAL A 4 -0.54 -11.88 -12.23
N GLU A 5 -1.57 -11.38 -12.92
CA GLU A 5 -2.08 -10.02 -12.76
C GLU A 5 -2.38 -9.75 -11.29
N SER A 6 -1.90 -8.60 -10.80
CA SER A 6 -2.19 -8.12 -9.44
C SER A 6 -3.68 -7.86 -9.29
N LYS A 7 -4.27 -8.22 -8.14
CA LYS A 7 -5.69 -7.92 -7.84
C LYS A 7 -5.96 -6.42 -7.65
N GLY A 8 -4.91 -5.61 -7.55
CA GLY A 8 -5.00 -4.17 -7.33
C GLY A 8 -3.79 -3.62 -6.60
N LYS A 9 -3.59 -2.30 -6.71
CA LYS A 9 -2.54 -1.58 -5.99
C LYS A 9 -3.13 -0.83 -4.79
N ILE A 10 -2.55 -1.07 -3.61
CA ILE A 10 -3.01 -0.52 -2.33
C ILE A 10 -1.90 0.38 -1.76
N LEU A 11 -2.29 1.57 -1.29
CA LEU A 11 -1.41 2.49 -0.57
C LEU A 11 -1.66 2.39 0.95
N VAL A 12 -0.62 2.06 1.72
CA VAL A 12 -0.69 1.98 3.19
C VAL A 12 0.03 3.19 3.79
N VAL A 13 -0.66 3.96 4.62
CA VAL A 13 -0.14 5.17 5.26
C VAL A 13 -0.21 5.00 6.78
N ASP A 14 0.96 4.87 7.40
CA ASP A 14 1.11 4.60 8.83
C ASP A 14 2.55 4.94 9.24
N ASP A 15 2.78 5.66 10.34
CA ASP A 15 4.13 6.08 10.74
C ASP A 15 4.97 4.92 11.31
N SER A 16 4.32 3.87 11.82
CA SER A 16 4.92 2.66 12.35
C SER A 16 5.38 1.70 11.25
N ALA A 17 6.70 1.60 11.08
CA ALA A 17 7.31 0.68 10.12
C ALA A 17 6.93 -0.79 10.35
N THR A 18 6.71 -1.19 11.61
CA THR A 18 6.30 -2.55 11.99
C THR A 18 4.88 -2.84 11.49
N VAL A 19 3.97 -1.88 11.63
CA VAL A 19 2.60 -2.00 11.15
C VAL A 19 2.59 -2.05 9.62
N ARG A 20 3.28 -1.13 8.94
CA ARG A 20 3.42 -1.15 7.47
C ARG A 20 3.93 -2.49 6.94
N THR A 21 4.99 -3.04 7.56
CA THR A 21 5.55 -4.35 7.17
C THR A 21 4.54 -5.48 7.33
N SER A 22 3.77 -5.46 8.41
CA SER A 22 2.75 -6.48 8.70
C SER A 22 1.60 -6.41 7.70
N ILE A 23 1.07 -5.21 7.44
CA ILE A 23 -0.02 -4.98 6.48
C ILE A 23 0.44 -5.36 5.06
N ARG A 24 1.62 -4.92 4.63
CA ARG A 24 2.22 -5.27 3.34
C ARG A 24 2.25 -6.79 3.16
N SER A 25 2.80 -7.50 4.13
CA SER A 25 2.92 -8.98 4.09
C SER A 25 1.56 -9.67 3.93
N ILE A 26 0.50 -9.16 4.58
CA ILE A 26 -0.85 -9.73 4.50
C ILE A 26 -1.46 -9.47 3.12
N LEU A 27 -1.36 -8.24 2.61
CA LEU A 27 -1.96 -7.83 1.34
C LEU A 27 -1.26 -8.46 0.14
N GLU A 28 0.07 -8.54 0.14
CA GLU A 28 0.84 -9.20 -0.91
C GLU A 28 0.52 -10.69 -0.99
N ARG A 29 0.40 -11.38 0.16
CA ARG A 29 -0.10 -12.77 0.21
C ARG A 29 -1.53 -12.91 -0.30
N GLY A 30 -2.33 -11.83 -0.24
CA GLY A 30 -3.67 -11.74 -0.81
C GLY A 30 -3.69 -11.57 -2.34
N GLY A 31 -2.53 -11.30 -2.96
CA GLY A 31 -2.37 -11.06 -4.40
C GLY A 31 -2.47 -9.59 -4.81
N TYR A 32 -2.30 -8.66 -3.87
CA TYR A 32 -2.25 -7.22 -4.16
C TYR A 32 -0.82 -6.72 -4.29
N SER A 33 -0.64 -5.62 -5.01
CA SER A 33 0.60 -4.83 -4.97
C SER A 33 0.46 -3.77 -3.90
N VAL A 34 1.51 -3.55 -3.10
CA VAL A 34 1.47 -2.61 -1.99
C VAL A 34 2.55 -1.55 -2.16
N ILE A 35 2.17 -0.29 -1.98
CA ILE A 35 3.08 0.81 -1.73
C ILE A 35 2.77 1.30 -0.33
N ASP A 36 3.79 1.58 0.48
CA ASP A 36 3.56 2.13 1.82
C ASP A 36 4.53 3.24 2.13
N VAL A 37 4.01 4.22 2.86
CA VAL A 37 4.66 5.48 3.18
C VAL A 37 4.40 5.85 4.63
N PRO A 38 5.31 6.56 5.30
CA PRO A 38 5.19 6.87 6.73
C PRO A 38 4.28 8.06 7.03
N ASP A 39 3.86 8.84 6.03
CA ASP A 39 3.15 10.09 6.26
C ASP A 39 2.25 10.49 5.08
N GLY A 40 1.33 11.40 5.37
CA GLY A 40 0.35 11.89 4.40
C GLY A 40 0.94 12.71 3.25
N LYS A 41 2.10 13.35 3.43
CA LYS A 41 2.73 14.14 2.36
C LYS A 41 3.23 13.20 1.27
N GLN A 42 3.96 12.16 1.64
CA GLN A 42 4.39 11.11 0.72
C GLN A 42 3.19 10.36 0.13
N ALA A 43 2.11 10.18 0.90
CA ALA A 43 0.89 9.54 0.40
C ALA A 43 0.24 10.33 -0.74
N ILE A 44 0.19 11.66 -0.64
CA ILE A 44 -0.35 12.52 -1.70
C ILE A 44 0.53 12.44 -2.96
N GLU A 45 1.85 12.46 -2.80
CA GLU A 45 2.80 12.35 -3.91
C GLU A 45 2.61 11.00 -4.64
N VAL A 46 2.57 9.89 -3.89
CA VAL A 46 2.35 8.55 -4.46
C VAL A 46 0.97 8.42 -5.11
N TYR A 47 -0.09 8.91 -4.47
CA TYR A 47 -1.45 8.83 -5.02
C TYR A 47 -1.59 9.58 -6.35
N ALA A 48 -0.82 10.66 -6.55
CA ALA A 48 -0.85 11.41 -7.80
C ALA A 48 -0.13 10.69 -8.96
N GLU A 49 0.82 9.81 -8.66
CA GLU A 49 1.67 9.13 -9.66
C GLU A 49 1.22 7.69 -9.95
N GLU A 50 0.50 7.07 -9.03
CA GLU A 50 0.17 5.64 -9.07
C GLU A 50 -1.34 5.39 -9.20
N ASP A 51 -1.73 4.31 -9.89
CA ASP A 51 -3.13 3.86 -9.99
C ASP A 51 -3.55 3.11 -8.72
N ILE A 52 -3.80 3.87 -7.64
CA ILE A 52 -4.18 3.36 -6.33
C ILE A 52 -5.69 3.07 -6.27
N GLN A 53 -6.05 1.84 -5.91
CA GLN A 53 -7.44 1.37 -5.84
C GLN A 53 -8.01 1.42 -4.42
N LEU A 54 -7.13 1.42 -3.41
CA LEU A 54 -7.49 1.51 -1.99
C LEU A 54 -6.35 2.21 -1.23
N ILE A 55 -6.72 3.06 -0.28
CA ILE A 55 -5.79 3.66 0.68
C ILE A 55 -6.20 3.20 2.08
N THR A 56 -5.25 2.73 2.89
CA THR A 56 -5.44 2.54 4.33
C THR A 56 -4.70 3.65 5.08
N LEU A 57 -5.38 4.31 6.01
CA LEU A 57 -4.84 5.38 6.82
C LEU A 57 -4.99 5.00 8.29
N ASP A 58 -3.93 5.13 9.06
CA ASP A 58 -4.03 5.04 10.51
C ASP A 58 -4.67 6.31 11.11
N VAL A 59 -5.36 6.14 12.23
CA VAL A 59 -6.17 7.17 12.90
C VAL A 59 -5.67 7.40 14.34
N GLU A 60 -4.42 7.78 14.50
CA GLU A 60 -3.93 8.36 15.77
C GLU A 60 -4.27 9.86 15.91
#